data_AF-F8Q385-F1
#
_entry.id   AF-F8Q385-F1
#
_cell.length_a   1.000
_cell.length_b   1.000
_cell.length_c   1.000
_cell.angle_alpha   90.00
_cell.angle_beta   90.00
_cell.angle_gamma   90.00
#
_symmetry.space_group_name_H-M   'P 1'
#
loop_
_entity.id
_entity.type
_entity.pdbx_description
1 polymer ?
#
loop_
_entity_poly.entity_id
_entity_poly.type
_entity_poly.pdbx_seq_one_letter_code
_entity_poly.pdbx_strand_id
1 'polypeptide(L)'
;MASQAPLDIFFAAYVAFEYDASSPAIYEFNRMCQFFKWQKKGDDRNLAYMRFKDALTGQFNSTYGTDVHDYNSWKRLAEVLRISPVPDTISGCRKEIKKVFVNITDLVDTARTDKDVVLFSSEHELSRYTKKSKKFFPRNEAKAGGF
;
A
#
# COMPACT_ATOMS: atom_id res chain seq x y z
N MET A 1 8.67 6.35 -21.67
CA MET A 1 7.35 5.74 -21.45
C MET A 1 7.14 5.67 -19.95
N ALA A 2 6.07 6.26 -19.42
CA ALA A 2 5.80 6.15 -17.99
C ALA A 2 5.67 4.66 -17.65
N SER A 3 6.51 4.15 -16.74
CA SER A 3 6.34 2.81 -16.19
C SER A 3 4.93 2.75 -15.62
N GLN A 4 4.06 1.93 -16.22
CA GLN A 4 2.68 1.81 -15.76
C GLN A 4 2.71 1.32 -14.31
N ALA A 5 2.01 2.01 -13.41
CA ALA A 5 2.13 1.74 -11.99
C ALA A 5 1.66 0.30 -11.70
N PRO A 6 2.30 -0.45 -10.77
CA PRO A 6 2.01 -1.88 -10.59
C PRO A 6 0.54 -2.23 -10.34
N LEU A 7 -0.20 -1.37 -9.64
CA LEU A 7 -1.65 -1.53 -9.47
C LEU A 7 -2.42 -1.34 -10.78
N ASP A 8 -2.04 -0.36 -11.60
CA ASP A 8 -2.68 -0.13 -12.90
C ASP A 8 -2.49 -1.33 -13.83
N ILE A 9 -1.29 -1.93 -13.83
CA ILE A 9 -1.01 -3.17 -14.58
C ILE A 9 -1.90 -4.31 -14.10
N PHE A 10 -2.08 -4.46 -12.78
CA PHE A 10 -2.93 -5.50 -12.22
C PHE A 10 -4.39 -5.36 -12.68
N PHE A 11 -4.97 -4.16 -12.55
CA PHE A 11 -6.37 -3.94 -12.93
C PHE A 11 -6.58 -3.98 -14.45
N ALA A 12 -5.60 -3.53 -15.25
CA ALA A 12 -5.66 -3.62 -16.71
C ALA A 12 -5.73 -5.06 -17.25
N ALA A 13 -5.29 -6.06 -16.47
CA ALA A 13 -5.45 -7.47 -16.84
C ALA A 13 -6.93 -7.94 -16.85
N TYR A 14 -7.85 -7.15 -16.31
CA TYR A 14 -9.28 -7.45 -16.23
C TYR A 14 -10.08 -6.49 -17.12
N VAL A 15 -9.91 -6.60 -18.45
CA VAL A 15 -10.44 -5.66 -19.45
C VAL A 15 -11.96 -5.38 -19.40
N ALA A 16 -12.75 -6.31 -18.85
CA ALA A 16 -14.20 -6.15 -18.70
C ALA A 16 -14.59 -5.30 -17.48
N PHE A 17 -13.66 -5.09 -16.54
CA PHE A 17 -13.87 -4.31 -15.33
C PHE A 17 -13.42 -2.87 -15.57
N GLU A 18 -14.35 -1.92 -15.48
CA GLU A 18 -14.05 -0.50 -15.52
C GLU A 18 -13.36 -0.11 -14.20
N TYR A 19 -12.06 0.13 -14.25
CA TYR A 19 -11.22 0.44 -13.10
C TYR A 19 -11.15 1.94 -12.84
N ASP A 20 -11.35 2.36 -11.58
CA ASP A 20 -11.18 3.75 -11.17
C ASP A 20 -9.85 3.94 -10.42
N ALA A 21 -8.89 4.59 -11.07
CA ALA A 21 -7.56 4.79 -10.50
C ALA A 21 -7.54 5.79 -9.31
N SER A 22 -8.58 6.61 -9.14
CA SER A 22 -8.67 7.57 -8.02
C SER A 22 -9.25 6.96 -6.74
N SER A 23 -9.74 5.72 -6.83
CA SER A 23 -10.31 4.97 -5.71
C SER A 23 -9.23 4.16 -4.97
N PRO A 24 -9.35 4.00 -3.63
CA PRO A 24 -8.47 3.13 -2.87
C PRO A 24 -8.39 1.72 -3.44
N ALA A 25 -7.19 1.17 -3.58
CA ALA A 25 -6.95 -0.06 -4.34
C ALA A 25 -7.79 -1.25 -3.84
N ILE A 26 -7.98 -1.37 -2.52
CA ILE A 26 -8.78 -2.45 -1.94
C ILE A 26 -10.28 -2.33 -2.27
N TYR A 27 -10.79 -1.11 -2.47
CA TYR A 27 -12.19 -0.89 -2.82
C TYR A 27 -12.42 -1.31 -4.27
N GLU A 28 -11.50 -0.95 -5.17
CA GLU A 28 -11.51 -1.44 -6.56
C GLU A 28 -11.38 -2.95 -6.65
N PHE A 29 -10.50 -3.58 -5.86
CA PHE A 29 -10.39 -5.03 -5.82
C PHE A 29 -11.70 -5.70 -5.39
N ASN A 30 -12.37 -5.16 -4.37
CA ASN A 30 -13.65 -5.69 -3.91
C ASN A 30 -14.78 -5.47 -4.95
N ARG A 31 -14.81 -4.31 -5.63
CA ARG A 31 -15.75 -4.00 -6.71
C ARG A 31 -15.56 -4.97 -7.88
N MET A 32 -14.32 -5.24 -8.26
CA MET A 32 -13.95 -6.22 -9.27
C MET A 32 -14.41 -7.63 -8.90
N CYS A 33 -14.17 -8.07 -7.66
CA CYS A 33 -14.65 -9.37 -7.19
C CYS A 33 -16.18 -9.49 -7.27
N GLN A 34 -16.92 -8.41 -6.98
CA GLN A 34 -18.38 -8.36 -7.09
C GLN A 34 -18.83 -8.42 -8.56
N PHE A 35 -18.17 -7.66 -9.44
CA PHE A 35 -18.45 -7.61 -10.87
C PHE A 35 -18.34 -9.00 -11.53
N PHE A 36 -17.24 -9.72 -11.26
CA PHE A 36 -17.06 -11.09 -11.76
C PHE A 36 -17.80 -12.16 -10.96
N LYS A 37 -18.57 -11.76 -9.94
CA LYS A 37 -19.34 -12.65 -9.05
C LYS A 37 -18.47 -13.75 -8.42
N TRP A 38 -17.21 -13.46 -8.13
CA TRP A 38 -16.31 -14.45 -7.55
C TRP A 38 -16.69 -14.80 -6.12
N GLN A 39 -16.69 -16.09 -5.83
CA GLN A 39 -17.00 -16.61 -4.51
C GLN A 39 -15.95 -16.19 -3.49
N LYS A 40 -16.37 -15.93 -2.24
CA LYS A 40 -15.47 -15.50 -1.16
C LYS A 40 -14.32 -16.48 -0.89
N LYS A 41 -14.55 -17.77 -1.11
CA LYS A 41 -13.57 -18.86 -0.98
C LYS A 41 -13.31 -19.56 -2.32
N GLY A 42 -13.51 -18.86 -3.43
CA GLY A 42 -13.26 -19.41 -4.77
C GLY A 42 -11.81 -19.21 -5.19
N ASP A 43 -11.32 -20.11 -6.03
CA ASP A 43 -9.93 -20.09 -6.52
C ASP A 43 -9.62 -18.83 -7.32
N ASP A 44 -10.58 -18.33 -8.13
CA ASP A 44 -10.41 -17.10 -8.90
C ASP A 44 -10.11 -15.89 -8.01
N ARG A 45 -10.90 -15.70 -6.95
CA ARG A 45 -10.70 -14.62 -5.99
C ARG A 45 -9.38 -14.77 -5.26
N ASN A 46 -9.01 -15.98 -4.87
CA ASN A 46 -7.77 -16.24 -4.15
C ASN A 46 -6.56 -15.93 -5.04
N LEU A 47 -6.57 -16.37 -6.29
CA LEU A 47 -5.51 -16.10 -7.27
C LEU A 47 -5.41 -14.61 -7.58
N ALA A 48 -6.53 -13.94 -7.85
CA ALA A 48 -6.57 -12.50 -8.06
C ALA A 48 -6.06 -11.74 -6.83
N TYR A 49 -6.42 -12.18 -5.63
CA TYR A 49 -5.94 -11.57 -4.39
C TYR A 49 -4.43 -11.75 -4.22
N MET A 50 -3.84 -12.89 -4.60
CA MET A 50 -2.38 -13.04 -4.58
C MET A 50 -1.71 -12.02 -5.50
N ARG A 51 -2.14 -11.94 -6.76
CA ARG A 51 -1.60 -10.96 -7.72
C ARG A 51 -1.81 -9.50 -7.30
N PHE A 52 -2.95 -9.22 -6.65
CA PHE A 52 -3.25 -7.90 -6.10
C PHE A 52 -2.28 -7.51 -4.98
N LYS A 53 -1.93 -8.46 -4.10
CA LYS A 53 -0.94 -8.25 -3.04
C LYS A 53 0.45 -7.93 -3.62
N ASP A 54 0.86 -8.67 -4.65
CA ASP A 54 2.15 -8.42 -5.32
C ASP A 54 2.15 -7.03 -5.98
N ALA A 55 1.03 -6.62 -6.56
CA ALA A 55 0.86 -5.28 -7.13
C ALA A 55 0.88 -4.17 -6.06
N LEU A 56 0.29 -4.39 -4.88
CA LEU A 56 0.38 -3.46 -3.75
C LEU A 56 1.84 -3.26 -3.30
N THR A 57 2.60 -4.34 -3.18
CA THR A 57 4.04 -4.28 -2.83
C THR A 57 4.83 -3.60 -3.92
N GLY A 58 4.60 -3.95 -5.18
CA GLY A 58 5.22 -3.29 -6.32
C GLY A 58 4.96 -1.79 -6.31
N GLN A 59 3.72 -1.37 -6.03
CA GLN A 59 3.35 0.04 -5.95
C GLN A 59 4.07 0.74 -4.80
N PHE A 60 4.11 0.12 -3.61
CA PHE A 60 4.90 0.64 -2.48
C PHE A 60 6.35 0.86 -2.87
N ASN A 61 6.99 -0.17 -3.44
CA ASN A 61 8.38 -0.15 -3.85
C ASN A 61 8.66 0.91 -4.93
N SER A 62 7.76 1.07 -5.89
CA SER A 62 7.89 2.11 -6.93
C SER A 62 7.78 3.53 -6.35
N THR A 63 7.05 3.69 -5.24
CA THR A 63 6.78 5.00 -4.62
C THR A 63 7.87 5.37 -3.62
N TYR A 64 8.29 4.41 -2.78
CA TYR A 64 9.16 4.65 -1.64
C TYR A 64 10.56 4.04 -1.77
N GLY A 65 10.84 3.33 -2.86
CA GLY A 65 12.11 2.66 -3.11
C GLY A 65 12.13 1.23 -2.61
N THR A 66 13.21 0.52 -2.96
CA THR A 66 13.51 -0.85 -2.51
C THR A 66 14.85 -0.95 -1.78
N ASP A 67 15.68 0.08 -1.87
CA ASP A 67 17.01 0.09 -1.27
C ASP A 67 16.95 0.63 0.16
N VAL A 68 17.15 -0.27 1.11
CA VAL A 68 17.17 0.04 2.54
C VAL A 68 18.37 0.90 2.96
N HIS A 69 19.37 1.03 2.10
CA HIS A 69 20.53 1.88 2.29
C HIS A 69 20.40 3.25 1.59
N ASP A 70 19.29 3.50 0.89
CA ASP A 70 19.02 4.81 0.30
C ASP A 70 18.36 5.75 1.30
N TYR A 71 19.09 6.78 1.72
CA TYR A 71 18.58 7.82 2.59
C TYR A 71 17.36 8.55 2.00
N ASN A 72 17.28 8.75 0.68
CA ASN A 72 16.16 9.48 0.08
C ASN A 72 14.84 8.70 0.20
N SER A 73 14.90 7.37 0.10
CA SER A 73 13.77 6.47 0.35
C SER A 73 13.23 6.64 1.77
N TRP A 74 14.12 6.62 2.78
CA TRP A 74 13.74 6.84 4.18
C TRP A 74 13.26 8.27 4.48
N LYS A 75 13.90 9.27 3.87
CA LYS A 75 13.52 10.68 3.98
C LYS A 75 12.10 10.89 3.44
N ARG A 76 11.80 10.35 2.25
CA ARG A 76 10.46 10.43 1.64
C ARG A 76 9.39 9.79 2.53
N LEU A 77 9.68 8.62 3.09
CA LEU A 77 8.77 7.97 4.06
C LEU A 77 8.55 8.85 5.29
N ALA A 78 9.62 9.44 5.84
CA ALA A 78 9.51 10.33 7.00
C ALA A 78 8.65 11.58 6.70
N GLU A 79 8.81 12.17 5.52
CA GLU A 79 8.02 13.33 5.06
C GLU A 79 6.53 12.98 4.91
N VAL A 80 6.20 11.87 4.23
CA VAL A 80 4.80 11.42 4.08
C VAL A 80 4.17 11.07 5.43
N LEU A 81 4.97 10.55 6.37
CA LEU A 81 4.54 10.26 7.73
C LEU A 81 4.60 11.48 8.67
N ARG A 82 4.84 12.68 8.13
CA ARG A 82 4.82 13.97 8.85
C ARG A 82 5.80 14.02 10.03
N ILE A 83 6.93 13.32 9.92
CA ILE A 83 8.00 13.36 10.89
C ILE A 83 8.78 14.67 10.69
N SER A 84 8.81 15.50 11.72
CA SER A 84 9.52 16.80 11.70
C SER A 84 10.23 17.06 13.03
N PRO A 85 11.52 17.47 13.02
CA PRO A 85 12.38 17.54 11.83
C PRO A 85 12.69 16.16 11.27
N VAL A 86 12.93 16.06 9.95
CA VAL A 86 13.34 14.80 9.33
C VAL A 86 14.76 14.46 9.81
N PRO A 87 15.00 13.28 10.38
CA PRO A 87 16.35 12.89 10.78
C PRO A 87 17.32 12.85 9.59
N ASP A 88 18.58 13.21 9.84
CA ASP A 88 19.66 13.28 8.84
C ASP A 88 20.35 11.93 8.58
N THR A 89 19.90 10.86 9.25
CA THR A 89 20.46 9.52 9.14
C THR A 89 19.37 8.48 8.87
N ILE A 90 19.71 7.44 8.11
CA ILE A 90 18.83 6.29 7.86
C ILE A 90 18.36 5.67 9.18
N SER A 91 19.27 5.47 10.14
CA SER A 91 18.93 4.92 11.45
C SER A 91 17.98 5.83 12.23
N GLY A 92 18.16 7.15 12.14
CA GLY A 92 17.24 8.14 12.69
C GLY A 92 15.84 8.04 12.08
N CYS A 93 15.73 8.05 10.75
CA CYS A 93 14.45 7.91 10.06
C CYS A 93 13.75 6.60 10.46
N ARG A 94 14.47 5.47 10.45
CA ARG A 94 13.95 4.16 10.86
C ARG A 94 13.39 4.18 12.28
N LYS A 95 14.11 4.82 13.20
CA LYS A 95 13.71 4.91 14.61
C LYS A 95 12.40 5.68 14.77
N GLU A 96 12.25 6.80 14.08
CA GLU A 96 11.05 7.63 14.18
C GLU A 96 9.86 7.01 13.44
N ILE A 97 10.07 6.46 12.23
CA ILE A 97 9.02 5.77 11.45
C ILE A 97 8.42 4.60 12.23
N LYS A 98 9.25 3.83 12.97
CA LYS A 98 8.77 2.70 13.80
C LYS A 98 7.79 3.09 14.91
N LYS A 99 7.75 4.37 15.30
CA LYS A 99 6.82 4.89 16.31
C LYS A 99 5.48 5.30 15.70
N VAL A 100 5.40 5.38 14.38
CA VAL A 100 4.21 5.84 13.66
C VAL A 100 3.28 4.65 13.41
N PHE A 101 2.03 4.80 13.81
CA PHE A 101 0.99 3.82 13.50
C PHE A 101 0.26 4.26 12.23
N VAL A 102 0.47 3.54 11.13
CA VAL A 102 -0.09 3.85 9.82
C VAL A 102 -0.53 2.58 9.11
N ASN A 103 -1.58 2.65 8.28
CA ASN A 103 -1.94 1.53 7.41
C ASN A 103 -1.14 1.61 6.11
N ILE A 104 -0.36 0.57 5.79
CA ILE A 104 0.50 0.55 4.61
C ILE A 104 -0.32 0.62 3.31
N THR A 105 -1.53 0.07 3.27
CA THR A 105 -2.41 0.19 2.08
C THR A 105 -2.78 1.66 1.84
N ASP A 106 -3.06 2.42 2.90
CA ASP A 106 -3.32 3.87 2.77
C ASP A 106 -2.06 4.60 2.31
N LEU A 107 -0.89 4.19 2.79
CA LEU A 107 0.39 4.76 2.37
C LEU A 107 0.71 4.49 0.89
N VAL A 108 0.24 3.36 0.34
CA VAL A 108 0.31 3.06 -1.09
C VAL A 108 -0.68 3.90 -1.89
N ASP A 109 -1.88 4.12 -1.34
CA ASP A 109 -2.93 4.91 -1.99
C ASP A 109 -2.64 6.43 -1.99
N THR A 110 -1.74 6.96 -1.15
CA THR A 110 -1.42 8.40 -1.14
C THR A 110 -0.95 8.91 -2.50
N ALA A 111 -0.08 8.14 -3.16
CA ALA A 111 0.46 8.49 -4.48
C ALA A 111 -0.57 8.50 -5.61
N ARG A 112 -1.76 7.93 -5.37
CA ARG A 112 -2.83 7.78 -6.37
C ARG A 112 -4.04 8.65 -6.09
N THR A 113 -4.29 8.93 -4.81
CA THR A 113 -5.51 9.61 -4.36
C THR A 113 -5.29 11.07 -3.98
N ASP A 114 -4.02 11.53 -3.96
CA ASP A 114 -3.59 12.83 -3.43
C ASP A 114 -4.12 13.12 -2.00
N LYS A 115 -4.52 12.07 -1.28
CA LYS A 115 -4.98 12.17 0.09
C LYS A 115 -3.84 11.94 1.04
N ASP A 116 -3.80 12.78 2.07
CA ASP A 116 -2.93 12.58 3.21
C ASP A 116 -3.18 11.22 3.87
N VAL A 117 -2.09 10.58 4.31
CA VAL A 117 -2.18 9.34 5.07
C VAL A 117 -2.70 9.62 6.49
N VAL A 118 -3.57 8.74 6.98
CA VAL A 118 -4.07 8.80 8.36
C VAL A 118 -3.04 8.19 9.30
N LEU A 119 -2.57 8.99 10.26
CA LEU A 119 -1.72 8.55 11.35
C LEU A 119 -2.58 8.26 12.58
N PHE A 120 -2.38 7.09 13.18
CA PHE A 120 -3.14 6.64 14.34
C PHE A 120 -2.35 6.90 15.63
N SER A 121 -3.07 7.14 16.72
CA SER A 121 -2.43 7.40 18.03
C SER A 121 -1.86 6.13 18.68
N SER A 122 -2.34 4.95 18.26
CA SER A 122 -1.95 3.66 18.82
C SER A 122 -2.09 2.51 17.83
N GLU A 123 -1.38 1.41 18.10
CA GLU A 123 -1.55 0.14 17.40
C GLU A 123 -3.00 -0.37 17.48
N HIS A 124 -3.68 -0.15 18.62
CA HIS A 124 -5.06 -0.58 18.81
C HIS A 124 -6.01 0.13 17.84
N GLU A 125 -5.85 1.44 17.66
CA GLU A 125 -6.63 2.22 16.69
C GLU A 125 -6.36 1.79 15.25
N LEU A 126 -5.09 1.64 14.89
CA LEU A 126 -4.69 1.12 13.59
C LEU A 126 -5.29 -0.27 13.33
N SER A 127 -5.28 -1.16 14.32
CA SER A 127 -5.85 -2.50 14.24
C SER A 127 -7.36 -2.47 14.02
N ARG A 128 -8.09 -1.65 14.79
CA ARG A 128 -9.54 -1.45 14.62
C ARG A 128 -9.87 -0.94 13.22
N TYR A 129 -9.16 0.10 12.78
CA TYR A 129 -9.34 0.67 11.45
C TYR A 129 -9.08 -0.38 10.36
N THR A 130 -7.94 -1.06 10.41
CA THR A 130 -7.54 -2.08 9.44
C THR A 130 -8.57 -3.22 9.33
N LYS A 131 -9.07 -3.71 10.46
CA LYS A 131 -10.10 -4.76 10.51
C LYS A 131 -11.45 -4.29 9.96
N LYS A 132 -11.81 -3.04 10.20
CA LYS A 132 -13.06 -2.42 9.72
C LYS A 132 -13.00 -2.15 8.21
N SER A 133 -11.90 -1.59 7.73
CA SER A 133 -11.70 -1.24 6.31
C SER A 133 -11.26 -2.42 5.45
N LYS A 134 -10.84 -3.53 6.05
CA LYS A 134 -10.27 -4.71 5.39
C LYS A 134 -8.97 -4.41 4.60
N LYS A 135 -8.29 -3.31 4.93
CA LYS A 135 -7.03 -2.87 4.32
C LYS A 135 -5.82 -3.63 4.88
N PHE A 136 -5.78 -4.94 4.64
CA PHE A 136 -4.66 -5.78 5.09
C PHE A 136 -3.52 -5.73 4.09
N PHE A 137 -2.35 -5.29 4.55
CA PHE A 137 -1.13 -5.35 3.76
C PHE A 137 -0.48 -6.75 3.88
N PRO A 138 0.13 -7.30 2.82
CA PRO A 138 0.70 -8.65 2.84
C PRO A 138 1.90 -8.76 3.78
N ARG A 139 1.86 -9.72 4.72
CA ARG A 139 2.93 -9.91 5.71
C ARG A 139 4.25 -10.42 5.12
N ASN A 140 4.19 -11.32 4.13
CA ASN A 140 5.38 -11.93 3.53
C ASN A 140 6.13 -10.92 2.65
N GLU A 141 5.40 -10.02 2.01
CA GLU A 141 5.94 -8.98 1.11
C GLU A 141 6.49 -7.78 1.90
N ALA A 142 5.88 -7.44 3.05
CA ALA A 142 6.41 -6.41 3.94
C ALA A 142 7.85 -6.72 4.41
N LYS A 143 8.24 -8.00 4.45
CA LYS A 143 9.63 -8.41 4.74
C LYS A 143 10.56 -8.33 3.52
N ALA A 144 10.01 -8.44 2.31
CA ALA A 144 10.78 -8.44 1.07
C ALA A 144 11.16 -7.03 0.61
N GLY A 145 10.35 -6.01 0.94
CA GLY A 145 10.68 -4.60 0.68
C GLY A 145 11.82 -4.05 1.55
N GLY A 146 12.24 -4.76 2.60
CA GLY A 146 13.40 -4.39 3.43
C GLY A 146 13.17 -3.26 4.45
N PHE A 147 11.99 -2.64 4.47
CA PHE A 147 11.63 -1.56 5.40
C PHE A 147 11.19 -2.07 6.79
#